data_AF-A0A317JGJ5-F1
#
_entry.id   AF-A0A317JGJ5-F1
#
_cell.length_a   1.000
_cell.length_b   1.000
_cell.length_c   1.000
_cell.angle_alpha   90.00
_cell.angle_beta   90.00
_cell.angle_gamma   90.00
#
_symmetry.space_group_name_H-M   'P 1'
#
loop_
_entity.id
_entity.type
_entity.pdbx_description
1 polymer ?
#
loop_
_entity_poly.entity_id
_entity_poly.type
_entity_poly.pdbx_seq_one_letter_code
_entity_poly.pdbx_strand_id
1 'polypeptide(L)' 'MPSVKVRPGEPLDKALRALKKKVDKEGIMKSAKTRLCHDKPSVKSRAKSKAAQKYKKPKRFLGF' A
#
# COMPACT_ATOMS: atom_id res chain seq x y z
N MET A 1 -6.00 -9.80 -7.32
CA MET A 1 -6.04 -9.00 -8.55
C MET A 1 -7.28 -8.13 -8.45
N PRO A 2 -7.12 -6.80 -8.45
CA PRO A 2 -8.17 -5.90 -8.02
C PRO A 2 -9.21 -5.73 -9.13
N SER A 3 -10.46 -6.07 -8.84
CA SER A 3 -11.60 -5.86 -9.74
C SER A 3 -12.60 -4.86 -9.16
N VAL A 4 -13.14 -3.98 -10.00
CA VAL A 4 -14.24 -3.06 -9.66
C VAL A 4 -15.41 -3.38 -10.59
N LYS A 5 -16.55 -3.78 -10.03
CA LYS A 5 -17.81 -3.91 -10.77
C LYS A 5 -18.45 -2.52 -10.85
N VAL A 6 -18.72 -2.05 -12.06
CA VAL A 6 -19.36 -0.75 -12.31
C VAL A 6 -20.82 -0.99 -12.66
N ARG A 7 -21.73 -0.14 -12.14
CA ARG A 7 -23.17 -0.23 -12.40
C ARG A 7 -23.63 0.78 -13.45
N PRO A 8 -24.76 0.49 -14.13
CA PRO A 8 -25.66 1.41 -14.80
C PRO A 8 -25.65 2.87 -14.35
N GLY A 9 -24.94 3.81 -14.99
CA GLY A 9 -25.05 5.24 -14.60
C GLY A 9 -24.14 5.70 -13.45
N GLU A 10 -23.16 4.91 -13.02
CA GLU A 10 -22.05 5.44 -12.22
C GLU A 10 -21.12 6.32 -13.08
N PRO A 11 -20.65 7.46 -12.55
CA PRO A 11 -19.65 8.28 -13.24
C PRO A 11 -18.32 7.52 -13.35
N LEU A 12 -17.73 7.51 -14.54
CA LEU A 12 -16.48 6.82 -14.85
C LEU A 12 -15.34 7.17 -13.87
N ASP A 13 -15.23 8.43 -13.47
CA ASP A 13 -14.24 8.91 -12.50
C ASP A 13 -14.29 8.20 -11.16
N LYS A 14 -15.50 7.83 -10.70
CA LYS A 14 -15.68 7.12 -9.42
C LYS A 14 -15.19 5.70 -9.51
N ALA A 15 -15.43 5.02 -10.64
CA ALA A 15 -14.90 3.70 -10.91
C ALA A 15 -13.36 3.71 -10.98
N LEU A 16 -12.76 4.69 -11.66
CA LEU A 16 -11.32 4.85 -11.76
C LEU A 16 -10.66 5.13 -10.39
N ARG A 17 -11.26 6.01 -9.58
CA ARG A 17 -10.78 6.27 -8.21
C ARG A 17 -10.87 5.03 -7.33
N ALA A 18 -11.96 4.26 -7.44
CA ALA A 18 -12.12 3.02 -6.68
C ALA A 18 -11.08 1.96 -7.09
N LEU A 19 -10.80 1.84 -8.39
CA LEU A 19 -9.79 0.92 -8.91
C LEU A 19 -8.40 1.31 -8.42
N LYS A 20 -8.03 2.59 -8.54
CA LYS A 20 -6.75 3.11 -8.05
C LYS A 20 -6.56 2.82 -6.56
N LYS A 21 -7.56 3.12 -5.74
CA LYS A 21 -7.53 2.83 -4.29
C LYS A 21 -7.34 1.33 -4.00
N LYS A 22 -8.01 0.44 -4.74
CA LYS A 22 -7.85 -1.01 -4.56
C LYS A 22 -6.45 -1.48 -4.95
N VAL A 23 -5.91 -1.00 -6.08
CA VAL A 23 -4.53 -1.30 -6.52
C VAL A 23 -3.51 -0.83 -5.49
N ASP A 24 -3.67 0.39 -4.97
CA ASP A 24 -2.78 0.95 -3.95
C ASP A 24 -2.86 0.19 -2.62
N LYS A 25 -4.08 -0.26 -2.23
CA LYS A 25 -4.31 -1.05 -1.02
C LYS A 25 -3.70 -2.46 -1.11
N GLU A 26 -3.78 -3.11 -2.27
CA GLU A 26 -3.12 -4.39 -2.51
C GLU A 26 -1.59 -4.24 -2.58
N GLY A 27 -1.07 -3.03 -2.78
CA GLY A 27 0.37 -2.76 -2.76
C GLY A 27 1.13 -3.31 -3.96
N ILE A 28 0.42 -3.64 -5.05
CA ILE A 28 0.96 -4.30 -6.25
C ILE A 28 2.15 -3.53 -6.82
N MET A 29 2.03 -2.20 -6.91
CA MET A 29 3.09 -1.33 -7.41
C MET A 29 4.36 -1.37 -6.55
N LYS A 30 4.23 -1.56 -5.23
CA LYS A 30 5.37 -1.70 -4.33
C LYS A 30 6.04 -3.06 -4.51
N SER A 31 5.25 -4.13 -4.56
CA SER A 31 5.78 -5.49 -4.76
C SER A 31 6.46 -5.65 -6.12
N ALA A 32 5.92 -5.03 -7.17
CA ALA A 32 6.52 -5.04 -8.50
C ALA A 32 7.92 -4.42 -8.46
N LYS A 33 8.05 -3.22 -7.88
CA LYS A 33 9.34 -2.53 -7.76
C LYS A 33 10.37 -3.33 -6.97
N THR A 34 9.99 -3.94 -5.85
CA THR A 34 10.91 -4.74 -5.02
C THR A 34 11.32 -6.07 -5.65
N ARG A 35 10.61 -6.53 -6.68
CA ARG A 35 10.89 -7.79 -7.38
C ARG A 35 11.73 -7.61 -8.64
N LEU A 36 11.97 -6.37 -9.08
CA LEU A 36 12.76 -6.08 -10.27
C LEU A 36 14.22 -6.55 -10.15
N CYS A 37 14.79 -6.49 -8.96
CA CYS A 37 16.17 -6.90 -8.71
C CYS A 37 16.32 -7.67 -7.40
N HIS A 38 17.42 -8.42 -7.29
CA HIS A 38 17.72 -9.15 -6.07
C HIS A 38 18.30 -8.21 -5.00
N ASP A 39 17.51 -7.93 -3.96
CA ASP A 39 18.00 -7.27 -2.75
C ASP A 39 18.68 -8.24 -1.79
N LYS A 40 19.83 -7.83 -1.24
CA LYS A 40 20.54 -8.53 -0.16
C LYS A 40 19.61 -8.73 1.06
N PRO A 41 19.75 -9.83 1.82
CA PRO A 41 18.86 -10.13 2.96
C PRO A 41 18.88 -9.04 4.03
N SER A 42 20.02 -8.39 4.26
CA SER A 42 20.17 -7.25 5.17
C SER A 42 19.41 -5.99 4.72
N VAL A 43 19.30 -5.76 3.41
CA VAL A 43 18.52 -4.65 2.85
C VAL A 43 17.03 -4.92 3.03
N LYS A 44 16.59 -6.16 2.80
CA LYS A 44 15.20 -6.59 3.03
C LYS A 44 14.79 -6.43 4.51
N SER A 45 15.64 -6.85 5.45
CA SER A 45 15.37 -6.72 6.88
C SER A 45 15.31 -5.25 7.32
N ARG A 46 16.21 -4.40 6.81
CA ARG A 46 16.20 -2.95 7.04
C ARG A 46 14.99 -2.26 6.43
N ALA A 47 14.53 -2.67 5.26
CA ALA A 47 13.33 -2.12 4.63
C ALA A 47 12.07 -2.47 5.44
N LYS A 48 11.99 -3.70 5.98
CA LYS A 48 10.89 -4.16 6.83
C LYS A 48 10.81 -3.35 8.14
N SER A 49 11.94 -3.12 8.82
CA SER A 49 11.97 -2.35 10.07
C SER A 49 11.57 -0.89 9.86
N LYS A 50 12.09 -0.25 8.80
CA LYS A 50 11.71 1.11 8.40
C LYS A 50 10.21 1.23 8.10
N ALA A 51 9.64 0.26 7.38
CA ALA A 51 8.21 0.24 7.10
C ALA A 51 7.39 0.16 8.39
N ALA A 52 7.74 -0.75 9.31
CA ALA A 52 7.06 -0.91 10.59
C ALA A 52 7.14 0.36 11.46
N GLN A 53 8.30 1.02 11.52
CA GLN A 53 8.45 2.28 12.24
C GLN A 53 7.56 3.39 11.66
N LYS A 54 7.44 3.48 10.34
CA LYS A 54 6.59 4.48 9.68
C LYS A 54 5.10 4.35 10.05
N TYR A 55 4.62 3.13 10.31
CA TYR A 55 3.22 2.88 10.69
C TYR A 55 2.99 2.89 12.21
N LYS A 56 4.05 3.00 13.02
CA LYS A 56 3.93 3.07 14.47
C LYS A 56 3.34 4.43 14.84
N LYS A 57 2.10 4.43 15.35
CA LYS A 57 1.48 5.66 15.87
C LYS A 57 2.35 6.21 17.01
N PRO A 58 2.58 7.53 17.09
CA PRO A 58 3.25 8.11 18.25
C PRO A 58 2.43 7.74 19.49
N LYS A 59 3.10 7.22 20.53
CA LYS A 59 2.44 6.99 21.81
C LYS A 59 2.00 8.37 22.29
N ARG A 60 0.69 8.62 22.32
CA ARG A 60 0.15 9.78 23.04
C ARG A 60 0.62 9.57 24.47
N PHE A 61 1.50 10.44 24.96
CA PHE A 61 1.77 10.54 26.38
C PHE A 61 0.42 10.87 27.02
N LEU A 62 -0.30 9.85 27.53
CA LEU A 62 -1.30 10.10 28.56
C LEU A 62 -0.49 10.30 29.83
N GLY A 63 -0.08 11.55 30.04
CA GLY A 63 0.38 12.01 31.34
C GLY A 63 -0.78 11.95 32.32
N PHE A 64 -0.44 11.64 33.57
CA PHE A 64 -1.29 11.77 34.74
C PHE A 64 -1.97 13.15 34.80
#